data_AF-A0AAF0J4Y6-F1
#
_entry.id   AF-A0AAF0J4Y6-F1
#
_cell.length_a   1.000
_cell.length_b   1.000
_cell.length_c   1.000
_cell.angle_alpha   90.00
_cell.angle_beta   90.00
_cell.angle_gamma   90.00
#
_symmetry.space_group_name_H-M   'P 1'
#
loop_
_entity.id
_entity.type
_entity.pdbx_description
1 polymer ?
#
loop_
_entity_poly.entity_id
_entity_poly.type
_entity_poly.pdbx_seq_one_letter_code
_entity_poly.pdbx_strand_id
1 'polypeptide(L)'
;MELAFICKKCRRAFRKDMSQYEGADEYCPHCDNHYVIEAKTPQLMLEVEGADGRVDPSIIRDDRMRQRPHADPTEGTIDQGGALAAAHAFQAKLAQGGAHASTVL
;
A
#
# COMPACT_ATOMS: atom_id res chain seq x y z
N MET A 1 -2.98 -41.10 -2.77
CA MET A 1 -1.93 -40.30 -3.44
C MET A 1 -0.96 -39.90 -2.35
N GLU A 2 0.22 -40.49 -2.32
CA GLU A 2 1.15 -40.31 -1.20
C GLU A 2 2.07 -39.10 -1.41
N LEU A 3 2.18 -38.23 -0.41
CA LEU A 3 3.11 -37.12 -0.38
C LEU A 3 4.13 -37.30 0.74
N ALA A 4 5.37 -36.91 0.49
CA ALA A 4 6.44 -36.87 1.48
C ALA A 4 6.69 -35.43 1.92
N PHE A 5 6.63 -35.20 3.23
CA PHE A 5 6.81 -33.89 3.85
C PHE A 5 7.97 -33.91 4.85
N ILE A 6 8.49 -32.72 5.16
CA ILE A 6 9.45 -32.51 6.24
C ILE A 6 8.89 -31.49 7.23
N CYS A 7 8.86 -31.85 8.52
CA CYS A 7 8.31 -30.96 9.53
C CYS A 7 9.28 -29.82 9.88
N LYS A 8 8.80 -28.58 9.90
CA LYS A 8 9.61 -27.41 10.27
C LYS A 8 10.12 -27.43 11.72
N LYS A 9 9.33 -27.97 12.65
CA LYS A 9 9.66 -27.99 14.09
C LYS A 9 10.66 -29.08 14.45
N CYS A 10 10.39 -30.33 14.06
CA CYS A 10 11.23 -31.49 14.44
C CYS A 10 12.20 -31.96 13.35
N ARG A 11 12.11 -31.42 12.12
CA ARG A 11 12.95 -31.78 10.96
C ARG A 11 12.90 -33.26 10.55
N ARG A 12 11.92 -34.01 11.05
CA ARG A 12 11.68 -35.40 10.64
C ARG A 12 10.84 -35.43 9.37
N ALA A 13 11.23 -36.32 8.46
CA ALA A 13 10.46 -36.63 7.26
C ALA A 13 9.30 -37.57 7.63
N PHE A 14 8.13 -37.34 7.07
CA PHE A 14 6.96 -38.20 7.20
C PHE A 14 6.22 -38.29 5.87
N ARG A 15 5.44 -39.34 5.70
CA ARG A 15 4.62 -39.56 4.50
C ARG A 15 3.17 -39.53 4.90
N LYS A 16 2.34 -38.92 4.06
CA LYS A 16 0.91 -38.86 4.26
C LYS A 16 0.17 -39.19 2.98
N ASP A 17 -0.87 -39.99 3.11
CA ASP A 17 -1.74 -40.33 1.98
C ASP A 17 -2.82 -39.25 1.86
N MET A 18 -2.84 -38.53 0.74
CA MET A 18 -3.75 -37.41 0.47
C MET A 18 -5.08 -37.85 -0.14
N SER A 19 -5.30 -39.15 -0.33
CA SER A 19 -6.57 -39.70 -0.82
C SER A 19 -7.69 -39.61 0.22
N GLN A 20 -7.33 -39.62 1.50
CA GLN A 20 -8.24 -39.46 2.63
C GLN A 20 -7.62 -38.40 3.53
N TYR A 21 -8.31 -37.29 3.70
CA TYR A 21 -7.83 -36.15 4.48
C TYR A 21 -8.75 -35.95 5.68
N GLU A 22 -8.22 -36.17 6.87
CA GLU A 22 -8.92 -36.03 8.14
C GLU A 22 -8.29 -34.92 8.99
N GLY A 23 -9.00 -34.40 10.00
CA GLY A 23 -8.47 -33.31 10.84
C GLY A 23 -7.20 -33.65 11.62
N ALA A 24 -6.95 -34.95 11.91
CA ALA A 24 -5.70 -35.39 12.51
C ALA A 24 -4.50 -35.21 11.57
N ASP A 25 -4.75 -35.08 10.27
CA ASP A 25 -3.75 -35.00 9.24
C ASP A 25 -3.13 -33.62 9.18
N GLU A 26 -3.73 -32.59 9.78
CA GLU A 26 -3.22 -31.22 9.78
C GLU A 26 -1.94 -31.07 10.63
N TYR A 27 -1.59 -32.09 11.41
CA TYR A 27 -0.50 -32.10 12.38
C TYR A 27 0.61 -33.06 11.99
N CYS A 28 1.84 -32.69 12.34
CA CYS A 28 2.97 -33.61 12.21
C CYS A 28 2.88 -34.74 13.24
N PRO A 29 2.95 -36.03 12.82
CA PRO A 29 2.80 -37.18 13.72
C PRO A 29 3.94 -37.34 14.74
N HIS A 30 4.99 -36.54 14.64
CA HIS A 30 6.15 -36.62 15.53
C HIS A 30 6.18 -35.55 16.63
N CYS A 31 5.49 -34.42 16.46
CA CYS A 31 5.64 -33.28 17.38
C CYS A 31 4.45 -32.32 17.46
N ASP A 32 3.29 -32.69 16.90
CA ASP A 32 2.06 -31.88 16.85
C ASP A 32 2.23 -30.48 16.24
N ASN A 33 3.18 -30.34 15.32
CA ASN A 33 3.27 -29.10 14.56
C ASN A 33 2.13 -29.07 13.51
N HIS A 34 1.17 -28.17 13.70
CA HIS A 34 0.18 -27.83 12.68
C HIS A 34 0.89 -27.25 11.46
N TYR A 35 0.79 -27.94 10.31
CA TYR A 35 1.51 -27.55 9.09
C TYR A 35 0.59 -26.96 8.01
N VAL A 36 -0.72 -27.01 8.23
CA VAL A 36 -1.70 -26.30 7.42
C VAL A 36 -1.78 -24.86 7.93
N ILE A 37 -1.56 -23.90 7.04
CA ILE A 37 -1.54 -22.49 7.38
C ILE A 37 -2.55 -21.80 6.47
N GLU A 38 -3.34 -20.88 7.03
CA GLU A 38 -4.27 -20.08 6.25
C GLU A 38 -3.54 -19.27 5.18
N ALA A 39 -4.13 -19.25 3.99
CA ALA A 39 -3.59 -18.48 2.87
C ALA A 39 -3.67 -16.98 3.21
N LYS A 40 -2.53 -16.30 3.20
CA LYS A 40 -2.48 -14.84 3.35
C LYS A 40 -3.00 -14.18 2.07
N THR A 41 -4.07 -13.41 2.17
CA THR A 41 -4.55 -12.57 1.06
C THR A 41 -3.59 -11.38 0.86
N PRO A 42 -3.21 -11.03 -0.38
CA PRO A 42 -2.41 -9.84 -0.63
C PRO A 42 -3.17 -8.61 -0.13
N GLN A 43 -2.57 -7.86 0.78
CA GLN A 43 -3.12 -6.58 1.26
C GLN A 43 -2.57 -5.48 0.37
N LEU A 44 -3.44 -4.54 -0.06
CA LEU A 44 -3.01 -3.38 -0.84
C LEU A 44 -2.14 -2.50 0.07
N MET A 45 -0.82 -2.53 -0.14
CA MET A 45 0.15 -1.72 0.58
C MET A 45 0.59 -0.57 -0.34
N LEU A 46 0.44 0.67 0.12
CA LEU A 46 0.96 1.83 -0.58
C LEU A 46 2.41 2.04 -0.12
N GLU A 47 3.37 1.68 -0.96
CA GLU A 47 4.77 2.01 -0.75
C GLU A 47 5.03 3.41 -1.29
N VAL A 48 5.72 4.25 -0.50
CA VAL A 48 6.18 5.55 -0.96
C VAL A 48 7.58 5.35 -1.55
N GLU A 49 7.68 5.38 -2.87
CA GLU A 49 8.96 5.38 -3.58
C GLU A 49 9.68 6.72 -3.30
N GLY A 50 10.58 6.73 -2.32
CA GLY A 50 11.44 7.86 -2.01
C GLY A 50 12.85 7.36 -1.71
N ALA A 51 13.87 8.03 -2.27
CA ALA A 51 15.26 7.74 -1.94
C ALA A 51 15.53 8.01 -0.44
N ASP A 52 16.73 7.70 0.06
CA ASP A 52 17.14 8.12 1.42
C ASP A 52 16.86 9.63 1.59
N GLY A 53 16.23 10.03 2.70
CA GLY A 53 15.87 11.44 2.95
C GLY A 53 17.05 12.40 3.04
N ARG A 54 18.28 11.87 3.08
CA ARG A 54 19.51 12.67 2.88
C ARG A 54 19.77 13.04 1.42
N VAL A 55 19.37 12.18 0.49
CA VAL A 55 19.52 12.35 -0.95
C VAL A 55 18.35 13.16 -1.50
N ASP A 56 17.13 12.83 -1.08
CA ASP A 56 15.91 13.56 -1.44
C ASP A 56 15.23 14.18 -0.20
N PRO A 57 15.60 15.41 0.20
CA PRO A 57 15.03 16.08 1.37
C PRO A 57 13.55 16.44 1.23
N SER A 58 12.97 16.32 0.02
CA SER A 58 11.56 16.55 -0.26
C SER A 58 10.62 15.54 0.42
N ILE A 59 11.13 14.36 0.80
CA ILE A 59 10.34 13.32 1.48
C ILE A 59 10.21 13.59 2.99
N ILE A 60 11.05 14.47 3.55
CA ILE A 60 11.04 14.82 4.96
C ILE A 60 10.16 16.07 5.13
N ARG A 61 9.13 15.96 5.97
CA ARG A 61 8.29 17.10 6.34
C ARG A 61 9.08 18.10 7.19
N ASP A 62 9.17 19.35 6.75
CA ASP A 62 9.71 20.45 7.56
C ASP A 62 8.59 21.15 8.33
N ASP A 63 8.57 20.99 9.65
CA ASP A 63 7.54 21.55 10.54
C ASP A 63 7.60 23.08 10.68
N ARG A 64 8.69 23.73 10.22
CA ARG A 64 8.81 25.20 10.23
C ARG A 64 8.04 25.85 9.09
N MET A 65 7.75 25.10 8.02
CA MET A 65 7.00 25.63 6.90
C MET A 65 5.52 25.73 7.24
N ARG A 66 4.92 26.90 7.00
CA ARG A 66 3.48 27.09 7.17
C ARG A 66 2.77 26.17 6.19
N GLN A 67 1.98 25.24 6.73
CA GLN A 67 1.16 24.36 5.92
C GLN A 67 0.23 25.22 5.06
N ARG A 68 0.15 24.90 3.77
CA ARG A 68 -0.89 25.47 2.92
C ARG A 68 -2.22 25.12 3.59
N PRO A 69 -3.17 26.06 3.68
CA PRO A 69 -4.47 25.76 4.26
C PRO A 69 -5.01 24.50 3.57
N HIS A 70 -5.35 23.49 4.36
CA HIS A 70 -6.12 22.37 3.86
C HIS A 70 -7.42 22.98 3.31
N ALA A 71 -7.59 22.93 1.99
CA ALA A 71 -8.90 23.20 1.42
C ALA A 71 -9.79 22.07 1.92
N ASP A 72 -10.75 22.38 2.79
CA ASP A 72 -11.72 21.41 3.27
C ASP A 72 -12.41 20.78 2.05
N PRO A 73 -12.31 19.45 1.84
CA PRO A 73 -12.89 18.80 0.67
C PRO A 73 -14.43 18.90 0.63
N THR A 74 -15.04 19.35 1.73
CA THR A 74 -16.48 19.49 1.91
C THR A 74 -17.01 20.89 1.63
N GLU A 75 -16.15 21.90 1.43
CA GLU A 75 -16.58 23.23 0.95
C GLU A 75 -16.49 23.29 -0.59
N GLY A 76 -17.28 22.45 -1.23
CA GLY A 76 -17.37 22.38 -2.68
C GLY A 76 -18.09 21.12 -3.09
N THR A 77 -19.41 21.24 -3.30
CA THR A 77 -20.22 20.26 -4.01
C THR A 77 -19.44 19.63 -5.16
N ILE A 78 -19.24 18.31 -5.11
CA ILE A 78 -18.51 17.45 -6.05
C ILE A 78 -19.16 17.39 -7.46
N ASP A 79 -20.07 18.31 -7.74
CA ASP A 79 -20.97 18.27 -8.87
C ASP A 79 -20.64 19.47 -9.76
N GLN A 80 -20.00 19.18 -10.89
CA GLN A 80 -19.50 20.10 -11.93
C GLN A 80 -18.03 20.55 -11.76
N GLY A 81 -17.12 19.58 -11.97
CA GLY A 81 -15.92 19.85 -12.77
C GLY A 81 -14.57 19.76 -12.07
N GLY A 82 -14.52 19.58 -10.75
CA GLY A 82 -13.29 19.21 -10.02
C GLY A 82 -11.99 19.91 -10.43
N ALA A 83 -10.86 19.20 -10.28
CA ALA A 83 -9.51 19.71 -10.62
C ALA A 83 -9.35 20.10 -12.11
N LEU A 84 -10.16 19.50 -12.99
CA LEU A 84 -10.11 19.71 -14.43
C LEU A 84 -10.71 21.07 -14.82
N ALA A 85 -11.77 21.51 -14.14
CA ALA A 85 -12.33 22.85 -14.27
C ALA A 85 -11.36 23.91 -13.72
N ALA A 86 -10.70 23.64 -12.60
CA ALA A 86 -9.66 24.52 -12.06
C ALA A 86 -8.48 24.67 -13.03
N ALA A 87 -8.04 23.57 -13.65
CA ALA A 87 -6.98 23.58 -14.67
C ALA A 87 -7.39 24.37 -15.93
N HIS A 88 -8.60 24.15 -16.45
CA HIS A 88 -9.11 24.90 -17.61
C HIS A 88 -9.25 26.40 -17.32
N ALA A 89 -9.71 26.77 -16.13
CA ALA A 89 -9.82 28.17 -15.71
C ALA A 89 -8.44 28.86 -15.62
N PHE A 90 -7.43 28.14 -15.10
CA PHE A 90 -6.05 28.63 -15.06
C PHE A 90 -5.45 28.80 -16.46
N GLN A 91 -5.69 27.82 -17.35
CA GLN A 91 -5.22 27.86 -18.73
C GLN A 91 -5.86 28.99 -19.54
N ALA A 92 -7.15 29.26 -19.31
CA ALA A 92 -7.86 30.39 -19.92
C ALA A 92 -7.31 31.76 -19.45
N LYS A 93 -6.94 31.89 -18.16
CA LYS A 93 -6.32 33.12 -17.62
C LYS A 93 -4.94 33.40 -18.21
N LEU A 94 -4.13 32.35 -18.43
CA LEU A 94 -2.84 32.46 -19.11
C LEU A 94 -3.01 32.90 -20.58
N ALA A 95 -4.01 32.36 -21.29
CA ALA A 95 -4.29 32.71 -22.68
C ALA A 95 -4.75 34.17 -22.85
N GLN A 96 -5.35 34.77 -21.82
CA GLN A 96 -5.79 36.18 -21.80
C GLN A 96 -4.69 37.16 -21.38
N GLY A 97 -3.43 36.71 -21.25
CA GLY A 97 -2.27 37.57 -20.97
C GLY A 97 -2.12 37.98 -19.50
N GLY A 98 -2.85 37.35 -18.58
CA GLY A 98 -2.76 37.58 -17.13
C GLY A 98 -1.54 36.91 -16.50
N ALA A 99 -0.34 37.15 -17.02
CA ALA A 99 0.90 36.80 -16.35
C ALA A 99 1.38 38.03 -15.59
N HIS A 100 1.04 38.17 -14.31
CA HIS A 100 1.86 38.79 -13.26
C HIS A 100 1.09 38.76 -11.92
N ALA A 101 1.40 37.74 -11.09
CA ALA A 101 1.36 37.91 -9.65
C ALA A 101 2.71 37.39 -9.13
N SER A 102 3.44 38.31 -8.51
CA SER A 102 4.86 38.26 -8.20
C SER A 102 5.38 36.94 -7.60
N THR A 103 6.41 36.45 -8.25
CA THR A 103 7.68 36.00 -7.66
C THR A 103 7.95 36.65 -6.29
N VAL A 104 8.13 35.80 -5.27
CA VAL A 104 8.99 35.99 -4.08
C VAL A 104 8.67 37.16 -3.15
N LEU A 105 8.18 36.84 -1.95
CA LEU A 105 8.86 37.07 -0.66
C LEU A 105 8.46 35.96 0.32
#